data_AF-A0A923Y9T8-F1
#
_entry.id   AF-A0A923Y9T8-F1
#
_cell.length_a   1.000
_cell.length_b   1.000
_cell.length_c   1.000
_cell.angle_alpha   90.00
_cell.angle_beta   90.00
_cell.angle_gamma   90.00
#
_symmetry.space_group_name_H-M   'P 1'
#
loop_
_entity.id
_entity.type
_entity.pdbx_description
1 polymer ?
#
loop_
_entity_poly.entity_id
_entity_poly.type
_entity_poly.pdbx_seq_one_letter_code
_entity_poly.pdbx_strand_id
1 'polypeptide(L)'
;MPAITHIEDLRVLAEKRVPRMFYDYADSGSYTESTYRANESDFQKIKLRQRVAVNMENRTLRTTMAGIPTTMPVAIAPTGLTGMQHADGEILGALAAKKFGIPFTLSTMSICSIEDVA
;
A
#
# COMPACT_ATOMS: atom_id res chain seq x y z
N MET A 1 -12.50 -11.03 12.80
CA MET A 1 -11.31 -11.02 11.92
C MET A 1 -10.08 -11.30 12.77
N PRO A 2 -9.08 -12.05 12.29
CA PRO A 2 -7.81 -12.15 13.01
C PRO A 2 -7.21 -10.75 13.19
N ALA A 3 -6.46 -10.56 14.27
CA ALA A 3 -5.72 -9.32 14.49
C ALA A 3 -4.66 -9.17 13.40
N ILE A 4 -4.62 -7.99 12.75
CA ILE A 4 -3.61 -7.67 11.74
C ILE A 4 -2.48 -6.92 12.43
N THR A 5 -1.26 -7.47 12.36
CA THR A 5 -0.09 -6.94 13.05
C THR A 5 0.97 -6.42 12.09
N HIS A 6 1.03 -6.97 10.88
CA HIS A 6 1.90 -6.52 9.81
C HIS A 6 1.26 -6.75 8.43
N ILE A 7 1.87 -6.17 7.38
CA ILE A 7 1.33 -6.24 6.01
C ILE A 7 1.22 -7.68 5.49
N GLU A 8 2.14 -8.57 5.88
CA GLU A 8 2.09 -9.97 5.46
C GLU A 8 0.82 -10.72 5.94
N ASP A 9 0.19 -10.28 7.05
CA ASP A 9 -1.08 -10.86 7.51
C ASP A 9 -2.19 -10.54 6.50
N LEU A 10 -2.14 -9.37 5.87
CA LEU A 10 -3.07 -8.95 4.83
C LEU A 10 -2.87 -9.75 3.55
N ARG A 11 -1.61 -10.01 3.14
CA ARG A 11 -1.29 -10.84 1.96
C ARG A 11 -1.85 -12.25 2.12
N VAL A 12 -1.60 -12.90 3.26
CA VAL A 12 -2.12 -14.25 3.57
C VAL A 12 -3.65 -14.29 3.58
N LEU A 13 -4.32 -13.22 4.03
CA LEU A 13 -5.78 -13.13 3.97
C LEU A 13 -6.29 -12.93 2.55
N ALA A 14 -5.61 -12.14 1.73
CA ALA A 14 -5.95 -11.95 0.33
C ALA A 14 -5.82 -13.27 -0.44
N GLU A 15 -4.73 -14.02 -0.25
CA GLU A 15 -4.49 -15.33 -0.87
C GLU A 15 -5.63 -16.32 -0.59
N LYS A 16 -6.22 -16.26 0.60
CA LYS A 16 -7.33 -17.13 1.00
C LYS A 16 -8.70 -16.71 0.47
N ARG A 17 -8.87 -15.45 0.08
CA ARG A 17 -10.19 -14.85 -0.21
C ARG A 17 -10.39 -14.47 -1.66
N VAL A 18 -9.31 -14.10 -2.35
CA VAL A 18 -9.33 -13.67 -3.74
C VAL A 18 -9.26 -14.91 -4.65
N PRO A 19 -10.06 -14.99 -5.72
CA PRO A 19 -9.89 -16.03 -6.72
C PRO A 19 -8.47 -16.07 -7.26
N ARG A 20 -7.88 -17.27 -7.34
CA ARG A 20 -6.45 -17.47 -7.63
C ARG A 20 -5.93 -16.69 -8.85
N MET A 21 -6.70 -16.63 -9.94
CA MET A 21 -6.32 -15.89 -11.14
C MET A 21 -6.08 -14.40 -10.89
N PHE A 22 -6.90 -13.77 -10.03
CA PHE A 22 -6.75 -12.35 -9.69
C PHE A 22 -5.68 -12.14 -8.62
N TYR A 23 -5.54 -13.09 -7.70
CA TYR A 23 -4.45 -13.05 -6.72
C TYR A 23 -3.09 -13.12 -7.41
N ASP A 24 -2.87 -14.13 -8.26
CA ASP A 24 -1.61 -14.33 -8.99
C ASP A 24 -1.29 -13.13 -9.91
N TYR A 25 -2.31 -12.43 -10.43
CA TYR A 25 -2.12 -11.19 -11.21
C TYR A 25 -1.53 -10.05 -10.37
N ALA A 26 -1.96 -9.91 -9.11
CA ALA A 26 -1.48 -8.85 -8.22
C ALA A 26 -0.17 -9.21 -7.52
N ASP A 27 -0.02 -10.48 -7.11
CA ASP A 27 1.12 -10.98 -6.33
C ASP A 27 2.08 -11.80 -7.19
N SER A 28 2.60 -11.20 -8.26
CA SER A 28 3.61 -11.81 -9.12
C SER A 28 4.69 -10.83 -9.58
N GLY A 29 5.86 -11.38 -9.86
CA GLY A 29 7.00 -10.67 -10.44
C GLY A 29 7.22 -11.04 -11.91
N SER A 30 8.18 -10.37 -12.55
CA SER A 30 8.59 -10.74 -13.91
C SER A 30 9.46 -12.00 -13.92
N TYR A 31 9.12 -12.96 -14.79
CA TYR A 31 9.88 -14.20 -15.02
C TYR A 31 10.20 -14.98 -13.73
N THR A 32 11.47 -14.96 -13.30
CA THR A 32 11.95 -15.67 -12.10
C THR A 32 11.62 -14.93 -10.81
N GLU A 33 11.02 -13.73 -10.91
CA GLU A 33 10.63 -12.88 -9.78
C GLU A 33 11.81 -12.48 -8.89
N SER A 34 13.03 -12.55 -9.41
CA SER A 34 14.23 -12.24 -8.64
C SER A 34 14.20 -10.81 -8.09
N THR A 35 13.77 -9.84 -8.90
CA THR A 35 13.62 -8.43 -8.48
C THR A 35 12.49 -8.26 -7.48
N TYR A 36 11.37 -8.97 -7.64
CA TYR A 36 10.25 -8.93 -6.68
C TYR A 36 10.72 -9.36 -5.29
N ARG A 37 11.50 -10.45 -5.19
CA ARG A 37 12.10 -10.92 -3.93
C ARG A 37 13.24 -10.02 -3.44
N ALA A 38 14.00 -9.43 -4.35
CA ALA A 38 15.07 -8.49 -4.03
C ALA A 38 14.53 -7.24 -3.33
N ASN A 39 13.38 -6.70 -3.78
CA ASN A 39 12.75 -5.52 -3.19
C ASN A 39 12.57 -5.64 -1.67
N GLU A 40 12.17 -6.81 -1.16
CA GLU A 40 12.05 -7.04 0.28
C GLU A 40 13.41 -7.33 0.95
N SER A 41 14.17 -8.27 0.37
CA SER A 41 15.42 -8.74 1.00
C SER A 41 16.51 -7.66 1.06
N ASP A 42 16.49 -6.67 0.17
CA ASP A 42 17.44 -5.54 0.20
C ASP A 42 17.19 -4.62 1.40
N PHE A 43 15.92 -4.39 1.80
CA PHE A 43 15.64 -3.62 3.01
C PHE A 43 16.17 -4.29 4.28
N GLN A 44 16.23 -5.62 4.33
CA GLN A 44 16.77 -6.35 5.47
C GLN A 44 18.27 -6.07 5.70
N LYS A 45 18.99 -5.65 4.65
CA LYS A 45 20.42 -5.28 4.74
C LYS A 45 20.59 -3.90 5.39
N ILE A 46 19.58 -3.04 5.33
CA ILE A 46 19.61 -1.70 5.90
C ILE A 46 19.25 -1.79 7.39
N LYS A 47 20.19 -1.43 8.27
CA LYS A 47 19.97 -1.43 9.72
C LYS A 47 19.77 -0.01 10.24
N LEU A 48 18.79 0.19 11.11
CA LEU A 48 18.60 1.46 11.80
C LEU A 48 19.61 1.59 12.94
N ARG A 49 20.37 2.69 12.96
CA ARG A 49 21.24 3.02 14.09
C ARG A 49 20.39 3.58 15.23
N GLN A 50 20.29 2.83 16.32
CA GLN A 50 19.62 3.28 17.54
C GLN A 50 20.29 4.55 18.07
N ARG A 51 19.47 5.55 18.43
CA ARG A 51 19.89 6.74 19.16
C ARG A 51 19.23 6.71 20.54
N VAL A 52 20.03 6.82 21.59
CA VAL A 52 19.60 6.73 23.00
C VAL A 52 19.65 8.10 23.66
N ALA A 53 18.89 8.27 24.74
CA ALA A 53 18.81 9.53 25.52
C ALA A 53 18.37 10.76 24.67
N VAL A 54 17.48 10.56 23.70
CA VAL A 54 16.90 11.63 22.88
C VAL A 54 15.45 11.84 23.30
N ASN A 55 15.03 13.09 23.53
CA ASN A 55 13.61 13.40 23.74
C ASN A 55 12.83 13.13 22.43
N MET A 56 11.81 12.29 22.54
CA MET A 56 10.97 11.83 21.43
C MET A 56 9.51 12.31 21.54
N GLU A 57 9.24 13.26 22.45
CA GLU A 57 7.95 13.93 22.57
C GLU A 57 7.61 14.69 21.29
N ASN A 58 6.32 14.83 21.00
CA ASN A 58 5.79 15.59 19.86
C ASN A 58 6.30 15.15 18.47
N ARG A 59 6.81 13.92 18.33
CA ARG A 59 7.13 13.37 17.01
C ARG A 59 5.89 13.32 16.14
N THR A 60 6.07 13.72 14.90
CA THR A 60 5.02 13.73 13.88
C THR A 60 5.55 13.12 12.59
N LEU A 61 4.69 12.40 11.89
CA LEU A 61 4.94 11.95 10.53
C LEU A 61 4.39 12.95 9.50
N ARG A 62 3.64 13.97 9.95
CA ARG A 62 3.04 14.96 9.06
C ARG A 62 4.10 15.64 8.22
N THR A 63 3.84 15.76 6.94
CA THR A 63 4.74 16.38 5.97
C THR A 63 3.94 16.97 4.80
N THR A 64 4.63 17.52 3.82
CA THR A 64 4.05 18.00 2.56
C THR A 64 4.58 17.15 1.40
N MET A 65 3.68 16.64 0.56
CA MET A 65 4.02 15.91 -0.67
C MET A 65 3.46 16.66 -1.87
N ALA A 66 4.31 17.03 -2.83
CA ALA A 66 3.92 17.80 -4.02
C ALA A 66 3.10 19.07 -3.70
N GLY A 67 3.42 19.77 -2.60
CA GLY A 67 2.71 20.97 -2.14
C GLY A 67 1.43 20.70 -1.32
N ILE A 68 1.05 19.44 -1.12
CA ILE A 68 -0.16 19.04 -0.39
C ILE A 68 0.21 18.55 1.02
N PRO A 69 -0.43 19.06 2.09
CA PRO A 69 -0.24 18.54 3.44
C PRO A 69 -0.73 17.09 3.57
N THR A 70 0.07 16.24 4.23
CA THR A 70 -0.19 14.80 4.43
C THR A 70 0.05 14.39 5.88
N THR A 71 -0.65 13.35 6.33
CA THR A 71 -0.50 12.84 7.70
C THR A 71 0.76 12.01 7.92
N MET A 72 1.29 11.40 6.86
CA MET A 72 2.56 10.66 6.86
C MET A 72 3.19 10.66 5.45
N PRO A 73 4.51 10.40 5.30
CA PRO A 73 5.22 10.47 4.03
C PRO A 73 5.01 9.20 3.17
N VAL A 74 3.76 8.78 2.99
CA VAL A 74 3.41 7.65 2.11
C VAL A 74 2.20 8.01 1.26
N ALA A 75 2.04 7.30 0.16
CA ALA A 75 0.87 7.37 -0.70
C ALA A 75 0.46 5.96 -1.12
N ILE A 76 -0.81 5.80 -1.50
CA ILE A 76 -1.24 4.59 -2.19
C ILE A 76 -0.76 4.66 -3.63
N ALA A 77 0.07 3.68 -4.01
CA ALA A 77 0.64 3.54 -5.34
C ALA A 77 -0.46 3.22 -6.38
N PRO A 78 -0.26 3.58 -7.66
CA PRO A 78 -1.21 3.23 -8.69
C PRO A 78 -1.19 1.72 -8.92
N THR A 79 -2.33 1.07 -8.65
CA THR A 79 -2.57 -0.34 -8.94
C THR A 79 -3.82 -0.45 -9.80
N GLY A 80 -3.71 -1.12 -10.96
CA GLY A 80 -4.85 -1.36 -11.83
C GLY A 80 -5.69 -2.54 -11.35
N LEU A 81 -6.93 -2.60 -11.84
CA LEU A 81 -7.83 -3.75 -11.67
C LEU A 81 -8.08 -4.13 -10.20
N THR A 82 -8.09 -3.15 -9.28
CA THR A 82 -8.34 -3.45 -7.86
C THR A 82 -9.78 -3.87 -7.61
N GLY A 83 -10.72 -3.46 -8.47
CA GLY A 83 -12.07 -4.01 -8.55
C GLY A 83 -12.14 -5.53 -8.75
N MET A 84 -11.10 -6.18 -9.32
CA MET A 84 -11.02 -7.64 -9.41
C MET A 84 -10.61 -8.31 -8.10
N GLN A 85 -9.94 -7.56 -7.22
CA GLN A 85 -9.50 -8.04 -5.91
C GLN A 85 -10.64 -7.96 -4.89
N HIS A 86 -11.41 -6.88 -4.97
CA HIS A 86 -12.60 -6.64 -4.16
C HIS A 86 -13.50 -5.67 -4.91
N ALA A 87 -14.82 -5.88 -4.84
CA ALA A 87 -15.78 -4.93 -5.41
C ALA A 87 -15.48 -3.50 -4.92
N ASP A 88 -15.51 -2.54 -5.84
CA ASP A 88 -15.21 -1.12 -5.57
C ASP A 88 -13.80 -0.87 -4.99
N GLY A 89 -12.83 -1.73 -5.31
CA GLY A 89 -11.46 -1.66 -4.77
C GLY A 89 -10.81 -0.28 -4.88
N GLU A 90 -10.94 0.39 -6.03
CA GLU A 90 -10.37 1.72 -6.25
C GLU A 90 -11.03 2.77 -5.36
N ILE A 91 -12.36 2.73 -5.25
CA ILE A 91 -13.16 3.65 -4.43
C ILE A 91 -12.83 3.45 -2.96
N LEU A 92 -12.79 2.20 -2.49
CA LEU A 92 -12.46 1.87 -1.11
C LEU A 92 -11.03 2.29 -0.76
N GLY A 93 -10.08 2.13 -1.67
CA GLY A 93 -8.70 2.60 -1.54
C GLY A 93 -8.62 4.12 -1.42
N ALA A 94 -9.31 4.86 -2.30
CA ALA A 94 -9.36 6.31 -2.28
C ALA A 94 -10.02 6.85 -1.00
N LEU A 95 -11.13 6.24 -0.55
CA LEU A 95 -11.79 6.59 0.70
C LEU A 95 -10.90 6.34 1.92
N ALA A 96 -10.17 5.21 1.94
CA ALA A 96 -9.22 4.91 3.01
C ALA A 96 -8.08 5.94 3.06
N ALA A 97 -7.50 6.27 1.90
CA ALA A 97 -6.46 7.29 1.79
C ALA A 97 -6.94 8.67 2.25
N LYS A 98 -8.12 9.09 1.80
CA LYS A 98 -8.77 10.36 2.20
C LYS A 98 -9.05 10.41 3.70
N LYS A 99 -9.60 9.33 4.26
CA LYS A 99 -9.89 9.23 5.70
C LYS A 99 -8.62 9.30 6.54
N PHE A 100 -7.52 8.68 6.08
CA PHE A 100 -6.25 8.70 6.79
C PHE A 100 -5.46 10.00 6.55
N GLY A 101 -5.69 10.69 5.43
CA GLY A 101 -5.04 11.95 5.05
C GLY A 101 -3.72 11.75 4.30
N ILE A 102 -3.63 10.72 3.46
CA ILE A 102 -2.51 10.47 2.54
C ILE A 102 -2.95 10.54 1.08
N PRO A 103 -2.03 10.80 0.13
CA PRO A 103 -2.37 10.82 -1.29
C PRO A 103 -2.75 9.43 -1.81
N PHE A 104 -3.65 9.41 -2.79
CA PHE A 104 -4.00 8.23 -3.58
C PHE A 104 -3.66 8.48 -5.05
N THR A 105 -3.02 7.52 -5.69
CA THR A 105 -2.72 7.58 -7.12
C THR A 105 -3.62 6.59 -7.86
N LEU A 106 -4.48 7.09 -8.75
CA LEU A 106 -5.35 6.24 -9.56
C LEU A 106 -4.57 5.68 -10.77
N SER A 107 -4.74 4.39 -11.06
CA SER A 107 -4.21 3.77 -12.27
C SER A 107 -5.09 4.08 -13.49
N THR A 108 -4.50 4.24 -14.67
CA THR A 108 -5.26 4.31 -15.94
C THR A 108 -5.98 2.99 -16.25
N MET A 109 -5.52 1.88 -15.68
CA MET A 109 -6.14 0.55 -15.76
C MET A 109 -7.14 0.33 -14.62
N SER A 110 -7.83 1.39 -14.18
CA SER A 110 -8.91 1.31 -13.18
C SER A 110 -10.16 0.66 -13.76
N ILE A 111 -10.90 -0.08 -12.92
CA ILE A 111 -12.24 -0.58 -13.28
C ILE A 111 -13.31 0.50 -13.05
N CYS A 112 -13.18 1.26 -11.97
CA CYS A 112 -14.05 2.40 -11.69
C CYS A 112 -13.65 3.60 -12.58
N SER A 113 -14.64 4.39 -13.00
CA SER A 113 -14.37 5.66 -13.68
C SER A 113 -13.68 6.65 -12.73
N ILE A 114 -13.02 7.68 -13.29
CA ILE A 114 -12.42 8.75 -12.46
C ILE A 114 -13.50 9.42 -11.60
N GLU A 115 -14.67 9.64 -12.20
CA GLU A 115 -15.83 10.27 -11.58
C GLU A 115 -16.47 9.43 -10.47
N ASP A 116 -16.40 8.09 -10.53
CA ASP A 116 -16.83 7.24 -9.40
C ASP A 116 -15.84 7.27 -8.23
N VAL A 117 -14.56 7.54 -8.50
CA VAL A 117 -13.48 7.55 -7.49
C VAL A 117 -13.34 8.91 -6.79
N ALA A 118 -13.67 10.02 -7.48
CA ALA A 118 -13.51 11.40 -7.00
C ALA A 118 -14.49 11.78 -5.87
#